data_AF-A0A953C8S7-F1
#
_entry.id   AF-A0A953C8S7-F1
#
_cell.length_a   1.000
_cell.length_b   1.000
_cell.length_c   1.000
_cell.angle_alpha   90.00
_cell.angle_beta   90.00
_cell.angle_gamma   90.00
#
_symmetry.space_group_name_H-M   'P 1'
#
loop_
_entity.id
_entity.type
_entity.pdbx_description
1 polymer ?
#
loop_
_entity_poly.entity_id
_entity_poly.type
_entity_poly.pdbx_seq_one_letter_code
_entity_poly.pdbx_strand_id
1 'polypeptide(L)'
;MIDVPEPEKYFLVPGLVPGGPALYMFGAIGGLILGGIEAARFEAATDEFTAALKPTHPDVARHWNESVADLLRSKGFEVTRLPPLPKRAEGDDPDCSAIAGKYDAVLLSTISVGYAVESAVEPRVYASMRLASGRCTETHFSDSLLFSAKPIGSFTHVERDARFSYPSREALMADPQMAGNALRAGLVEIARRAASGL
;
A
#
# COMPACT_ATOMS: atom_id res chain seq x y z
N MET A 1 16.98 -3.68 1.33
CA MET A 1 15.59 -3.28 1.01
C MET A 1 15.59 -1.84 0.58
N ILE A 2 14.80 -1.51 -0.45
CA ILE A 2 14.57 -0.10 -0.85
C ILE A 2 13.44 0.46 0.02
N ASP A 3 13.69 1.58 0.68
CA ASP A 3 12.71 2.25 1.52
C ASP A 3 11.55 2.76 0.67
N VAL A 4 10.34 2.46 1.13
CA VAL A 4 9.11 3.02 0.56
C VAL A 4 8.96 4.45 1.07
N PRO A 5 8.71 5.45 0.21
CA PRO A 5 8.44 6.82 0.65
C PRO A 5 7.02 6.95 1.23
N GLU A 6 6.79 7.99 2.04
CA GLU A 6 5.44 8.30 2.52
C GLU A 6 4.51 8.61 1.32
N PRO A 7 3.29 8.03 1.28
CA PRO A 7 2.35 8.31 0.21
C PRO A 7 1.98 9.80 0.13
N GLU A 8 1.94 10.34 -1.08
CA GLU A 8 1.48 11.72 -1.30
C GLU A 8 -0.02 11.88 -1.03
N LYS A 9 -0.79 10.82 -1.29
CA LYS A 9 -2.24 10.74 -1.13
C LYS A 9 -2.64 9.51 -0.32
N TYR A 10 -3.67 9.67 0.50
CA TYR A 10 -4.39 8.61 1.19
C TYR A 10 -5.75 8.49 0.54
N PHE A 11 -6.05 7.33 -0.01
CA PHE A 11 -7.20 7.19 -0.88
C PHE A 11 -8.51 7.14 -0.08
N LEU A 12 -9.55 7.76 -0.63
CA LEU A 12 -10.92 7.54 -0.20
C LEU A 12 -11.78 7.27 -1.41
N VAL A 13 -12.18 6.01 -1.59
CA VAL A 13 -13.05 5.59 -2.69
C VAL A 13 -14.49 5.80 -2.26
N PRO A 14 -15.23 6.78 -2.80
CA PRO A 14 -16.55 7.17 -2.31
C PRO A 14 -17.68 6.17 -2.65
N GLY A 15 -17.34 4.94 -3.04
CA GLY A 15 -18.26 3.92 -3.52
C GLY A 15 -18.65 4.15 -4.99
N LEU A 16 -19.01 3.07 -5.68
CA LEU A 16 -19.46 3.13 -7.07
C LEU A 16 -20.95 3.49 -7.13
N VAL A 17 -21.31 4.35 -8.07
CA VAL A 17 -22.65 4.33 -8.68
C VAL A 17 -22.78 2.99 -9.43
N PRO A 18 -23.97 2.35 -9.50
CA PRO A 18 -24.10 1.03 -10.13
C PRO A 18 -23.46 0.99 -11.54
N GLY A 19 -22.38 0.21 -11.70
CA GLY A 19 -21.78 -0.05 -13.03
C GLY A 19 -20.26 0.14 -13.23
N GLY A 20 -19.43 0.40 -12.21
CA GLY A 20 -17.96 0.50 -12.41
C GLY A 20 -17.15 -0.39 -11.45
N PRO A 21 -15.83 -0.61 -11.66
CA PRO A 21 -15.01 -1.46 -10.79
C PRO A 21 -14.07 -0.65 -9.85
N ALA A 22 -14.39 -0.63 -8.55
CA ALA A 22 -13.66 0.04 -7.45
C ALA A 22 -12.37 -0.67 -7.03
N LEU A 23 -11.96 -1.69 -7.79
CA LEU A 23 -10.84 -2.56 -7.43
C LEU A 23 -9.50 -2.06 -7.98
N TYR A 24 -9.54 -1.20 -8.98
CA TYR A 24 -8.35 -0.79 -9.75
C TYR A 24 -7.60 0.42 -9.17
N MET A 25 -8.07 1.02 -8.07
CA MET A 25 -7.46 2.24 -7.52
C MET A 25 -6.43 2.01 -6.41
N PHE A 26 -6.32 0.79 -5.87
CA PHE A 26 -5.42 0.45 -4.76
C PHE A 26 -4.20 -0.36 -5.19
N GLY A 27 -3.50 0.08 -6.24
CA GLY A 27 -2.23 -0.53 -6.65
C GLY A 27 -1.80 -0.02 -8.03
N ALA A 28 -0.49 -0.05 -8.30
CA ALA A 28 0.11 0.33 -9.58
C ALA A 28 -0.35 -0.53 -10.80
N ILE A 29 -1.43 -1.30 -10.67
CA ILE A 29 -2.05 -2.11 -11.71
C ILE A 29 -3.54 -1.77 -11.72
N GLY A 30 -3.91 -0.81 -12.55
CA GLY A 30 -5.32 -0.46 -12.70
C GLY A 30 -5.59 0.97 -13.13
N GLY A 31 -4.93 1.42 -14.21
CA GLY A 31 -5.40 2.57 -14.95
C GLY A 31 -6.80 2.30 -15.50
N LEU A 32 -7.82 2.51 -14.69
CA LEU A 32 -9.19 2.60 -15.18
C LEU A 32 -9.51 4.08 -15.30
N ILE A 33 -9.87 4.49 -16.51
CA ILE A 33 -10.44 5.80 -16.77
C ILE A 33 -11.80 5.81 -16.08
N LEU A 34 -11.84 6.33 -14.85
CA LEU A 34 -13.10 6.83 -14.31
C LEU A 34 -13.59 7.92 -15.29
N GLY A 35 -14.85 7.85 -15.71
CA GLY A 35 -15.45 8.96 -16.44
C GLY A 35 -15.29 10.26 -15.64
N GLY A 36 -15.17 11.42 -16.31
CA GLY A 36 -14.68 12.66 -15.68
C GLY A 36 -15.36 13.05 -14.36
N ILE A 37 -16.66 12.77 -14.20
CA ILE A 37 -17.40 13.02 -12.96
C ILE A 37 -16.95 12.10 -11.82
N GLU A 38 -16.76 10.81 -12.08
CA GLU A 38 -16.31 9.87 -11.04
C GLU A 38 -14.84 10.08 -10.69
N ALA A 39 -14.01 10.44 -11.67
CA ALA A 39 -12.62 10.83 -11.43
C ALA A 39 -12.55 12.04 -10.47
N ALA A 40 -13.35 13.08 -10.74
CA ALA A 40 -13.40 14.28 -9.91
C ALA A 40 -13.93 13.99 -8.50
N ARG A 41 -14.95 13.14 -8.35
CA ARG A 41 -15.48 12.74 -7.04
C ARG A 41 -14.45 11.97 -6.22
N PHE A 42 -13.75 11.03 -6.86
CA PHE A 42 -12.68 10.28 -6.21
C PHE A 42 -11.51 11.17 -5.81
N GLU A 43 -11.07 12.06 -6.71
CA GLU A 43 -9.99 13.00 -6.43
C GLU A 43 -10.35 13.94 -5.29
N ALA A 44 -11.54 14.55 -5.33
CA ALA A 44 -12.02 15.41 -4.24
C ALA A 44 -12.11 14.66 -2.91
N ALA A 45 -12.64 13.43 -2.91
CA ALA A 45 -12.75 12.63 -1.70
C ALA A 45 -11.37 12.25 -1.12
N THR A 46 -10.44 11.89 -2.00
CA THR A 46 -9.05 11.55 -1.65
C THR A 46 -8.29 12.76 -1.14
N ASP A 47 -8.43 13.92 -1.77
CA ASP A 47 -7.75 15.15 -1.36
C ASP A 47 -8.28 15.63 -0.01
N GLU A 48 -9.60 15.59 0.22
CA GLU A 48 -10.21 15.91 1.49
C GLU A 48 -9.73 14.97 2.61
N PHE A 49 -9.74 13.65 2.36
CA PHE A 49 -9.26 12.68 3.33
C PHE A 49 -7.76 12.83 3.61
N THR A 50 -6.97 13.06 2.56
CA THR A 50 -5.53 13.34 2.68
C THR A 50 -5.26 14.58 3.51
N ALA A 51 -6.03 15.66 3.32
CA ALA A 51 -5.90 16.89 4.08
C ALA A 51 -6.27 16.71 5.56
N ALA A 52 -7.26 15.85 5.85
CA ALA A 52 -7.63 15.52 7.22
C ALA A 52 -6.61 14.60 7.92
N LEU A 53 -6.02 13.66 7.18
CA LEU A 53 -5.12 12.65 7.74
C LEU A 53 -3.67 13.13 7.88
N LYS A 54 -3.13 13.92 6.94
CA LYS A 54 -1.73 14.38 6.98
C LYS A 54 -1.33 15.04 8.32
N PRO A 55 -2.15 15.91 8.93
CA PRO A 55 -1.84 16.51 10.23
C PRO A 55 -1.69 15.51 11.39
N THR A 56 -2.24 14.30 11.26
CA THR A 56 -2.12 13.26 12.30
C THR A 56 -0.81 12.47 12.21
N HIS A 57 0.08 12.81 11.27
CA HIS A 57 1.35 12.13 11.03
C HIS A 57 1.17 10.59 10.96
N PRO A 58 0.42 10.09 9.96
CA PRO A 58 0.11 8.67 9.87
C PRO A 58 1.37 7.79 9.73
N ASP A 59 2.47 8.33 9.19
CA ASP A 59 3.80 7.71 9.12
C ASP A 59 3.76 6.26 8.60
N VAL A 60 2.92 6.02 7.59
CA VAL A 60 2.61 4.67 7.11
C VAL A 60 3.82 4.00 6.47
N ALA A 61 4.64 4.76 5.74
CA ALA A 61 5.82 4.21 5.09
C ALA A 61 6.93 3.90 6.09
N ARG A 62 7.10 4.72 7.14
CA ARG A 62 8.02 4.40 8.22
C ARG A 62 7.64 3.08 8.89
N HIS A 63 6.36 2.93 9.26
CA HIS A 63 5.86 1.69 9.87
C HIS A 63 6.03 0.47 8.95
N TRP A 64 5.77 0.63 7.64
CA TRP A 64 6.00 -0.42 6.66
C TRP A 64 7.47 -0.83 6.59
N ASN A 65 8.38 0.14 6.38
CA ASN A 65 9.81 -0.12 6.24
C ASN A 65 10.41 -0.76 7.50
N GLU A 66 10.01 -0.31 8.68
CA GLU A 66 10.43 -0.89 9.96
C GLU A 66 9.90 -2.32 10.12
N SER A 67 8.60 -2.53 9.89
CA SER A 67 7.97 -3.86 10.03
C SER A 67 8.60 -4.90 9.10
N VAL A 68 8.81 -4.55 7.83
CA VAL A 68 9.41 -5.46 6.85
C VAL A 68 10.89 -5.71 7.18
N ALA A 69 11.65 -4.68 7.56
CA ALA A 69 13.05 -4.85 7.92
C ALA A 69 13.22 -5.74 9.16
N ASP A 70 12.40 -5.56 10.19
CA ASP A 70 12.46 -6.36 11.40
C ASP A 70 12.03 -7.80 11.16
N LEU A 71 11.01 -8.03 10.33
CA LEU A 71 10.61 -9.38 9.93
C LEU A 71 11.70 -10.10 9.14
N LEU A 72 12.35 -9.43 8.19
CA LEU A 72 13.48 -10.00 7.46
C LEU A 72 14.65 -10.34 8.41
N ARG A 73 15.01 -9.44 9.32
CA ARG A 73 16.05 -9.70 10.33
C ARG A 73 15.70 -10.88 11.22
N SER A 74 14.43 -11.01 11.61
CA SER A 74 13.96 -12.13 12.44
C SER A 74 14.10 -13.49 11.75
N LYS A 75 14.18 -13.51 10.41
CA LYS A 75 14.44 -14.70 9.58
C LYS A 75 15.93 -14.94 9.31
N GLY A 76 16.82 -14.10 9.86
CA GLY A 76 18.27 -14.24 9.71
C GLY A 76 18.89 -13.50 8.53
N PHE A 77 18.12 -12.64 7.84
CA PHE A 77 18.69 -11.81 6.77
C PHE A 77 19.44 -10.60 7.34
N GLU A 78 20.60 -10.28 6.76
CA GLU A 78 21.25 -8.98 6.97
C GLU A 78 20.55 -7.91 6.12
N VAL A 79 19.92 -6.93 6.77
CA VAL A 79 19.08 -5.93 6.10
C VAL A 79 19.69 -4.54 6.14
N THR A 80 20.13 -4.08 4.97
CA THR A 80 20.47 -2.68 4.70
C THR A 80 19.28 -1.95 4.07
N ARG A 81 18.88 -0.82 4.65
CA ARG A 81 17.89 0.09 4.07
C ARG A 81 18.57 1.05 3.12
N LEU A 82 17.95 1.26 1.96
CA LEU A 82 18.46 2.13 0.90
C LEU A 82 17.39 3.14 0.51
N PRO A 83 17.77 4.37 0.13
CA PRO A 83 16.80 5.34 -0.37
C PRO A 83 16.12 4.83 -1.66
N PRO A 84 14.97 5.42 -2.04
CA PRO A 84 14.30 5.11 -3.29
C PRO A 84 15.26 5.18 -4.48
N LEU A 85 15.22 4.16 -5.33
CA LEU A 85 16.01 4.11 -6.55
C LEU A 85 15.33 4.91 -7.66
N PRO A 86 16.10 5.55 -8.56
CA PRO A 86 15.53 6.13 -9.77
C PRO A 86 14.86 5.02 -10.60
N LYS A 87 13.83 5.39 -11.37
CA LYS A 87 13.25 4.49 -12.38
C LYS A 87 14.16 4.40 -13.60
N ARG A 88 14.11 3.28 -14.30
CA ARG A 88 14.73 3.15 -15.62
C ARG A 88 14.05 4.09 -16.62
N ALA A 89 14.76 4.45 -17.69
CA ALA A 89 14.21 5.28 -18.76
C ALA A 89 13.03 4.61 -19.47
N GLU A 90 13.01 3.28 -19.50
CA GLU A 90 11.97 2.47 -20.11
C GLU A 90 11.21 1.71 -19.02
N GLY A 91 10.05 2.26 -18.62
CA GLY A 91 9.12 1.61 -17.70
C GLY A 91 9.23 2.05 -16.23
N ASP A 92 8.48 1.36 -15.37
CA ASP A 92 8.38 1.67 -13.94
C ASP A 92 9.37 0.89 -13.06
N ASP A 93 10.24 0.09 -13.68
CA ASP A 93 11.22 -0.71 -12.95
C ASP A 93 12.33 0.16 -12.35
N PRO A 94 12.77 -0.12 -11.11
CA PRO A 94 13.87 0.60 -10.49
C PRO A 94 15.20 0.29 -11.19
N ASP A 95 16.02 1.32 -11.34
CA ASP A 95 17.39 1.21 -11.80
C ASP A 95 18.31 0.85 -10.62
N CYS A 96 18.71 -0.43 -10.59
CA CYS A 96 19.60 -0.98 -9.57
C CYS A 96 21.08 -0.86 -9.94
N SER A 97 21.45 -0.16 -11.02
CA SER A 97 22.84 -0.05 -11.48
C SER A 97 23.78 0.49 -10.40
N ALA A 98 23.33 1.43 -9.57
CA ALA A 98 24.11 2.02 -8.49
C ALA A 98 24.41 1.04 -7.32
N ILE A 99 23.65 -0.04 -7.22
CA ILE A 99 23.75 -1.05 -6.14
C ILE A 99 24.11 -2.45 -6.65
N ALA A 100 24.31 -2.60 -7.95
CA ALA A 100 24.60 -3.87 -8.60
C ALA A 100 25.81 -4.56 -7.96
N GLY A 101 25.63 -5.80 -7.51
CA GLY A 101 26.69 -6.63 -6.93
C GLY A 101 27.11 -6.25 -5.51
N LYS A 102 26.44 -5.28 -4.86
CA LYS A 102 26.67 -4.94 -3.44
C LYS A 102 25.83 -5.76 -2.47
N TYR A 103 24.76 -6.38 -2.97
CA TYR A 103 23.79 -7.14 -2.21
C TYR A 103 23.43 -8.40 -3.00
N ASP A 104 23.13 -9.50 -2.30
CA ASP A 104 22.69 -10.76 -2.93
C ASP A 104 21.30 -10.62 -3.55
N ALA A 105 20.42 -9.90 -2.86
CA ALA A 105 19.05 -9.64 -3.28
C ALA A 105 18.60 -8.23 -2.89
N VAL A 106 17.63 -7.70 -3.64
CA VAL A 106 17.01 -6.41 -3.42
C VAL A 106 15.52 -6.62 -3.25
N LEU A 107 15.01 -6.30 -2.05
CA LEU A 107 13.57 -6.22 -1.82
C LEU A 107 13.06 -4.85 -2.27
N LEU A 108 12.14 -4.89 -3.22
CA LEU A 108 11.38 -3.78 -3.77
C LEU A 108 9.94 -3.89 -3.26
N SER A 109 9.37 -2.81 -2.77
CA SER A 109 7.97 -2.81 -2.33
C SER A 109 7.27 -1.50 -2.64
N THR A 110 5.95 -1.55 -2.76
CA THR A 110 5.09 -0.35 -2.80
C THR A 110 3.93 -0.54 -1.83
N ILE A 111 3.39 0.56 -1.32
CA ILE A 111 2.17 0.56 -0.51
C ILE A 111 1.16 1.53 -1.09
N SER A 112 -0.12 1.21 -0.96
CA SER A 112 -1.23 2.12 -1.22
C SER A 112 -2.25 1.93 -0.11
N VAL A 113 -2.67 3.02 0.53
CA VAL A 113 -3.49 2.96 1.75
C VAL A 113 -4.66 3.93 1.67
N GLY A 114 -5.75 3.57 2.32
CA GLY A 114 -6.94 4.42 2.33
C GLY A 114 -8.18 3.70 2.82
N TYR A 115 -9.32 4.23 2.44
CA TYR A 115 -10.65 3.69 2.76
C TYR A 115 -11.50 3.54 1.50
N ALA A 116 -12.46 2.63 1.55
CA ALA A 116 -13.49 2.50 0.54
C ALA A 116 -14.88 2.51 1.19
N VAL A 117 -15.80 3.22 0.56
CA VAL A 117 -17.21 3.24 0.93
C VAL A 117 -17.92 2.12 0.17
N GLU A 118 -18.44 1.14 0.89
CA GLU A 118 -19.32 0.08 0.40
C GLU A 118 -20.66 0.13 1.16
N SER A 119 -21.04 -0.94 1.87
CA SER A 119 -22.13 -0.91 2.86
C SER A 119 -21.72 -0.20 4.15
N ALA A 120 -20.41 -0.08 4.39
CA ALA A 120 -19.77 0.71 5.43
C ALA A 120 -18.48 1.33 4.85
N VAL A 121 -17.83 2.21 5.59
CA VAL A 121 -16.53 2.76 5.20
C VAL A 121 -15.43 1.93 5.83
N GLU A 122 -14.59 1.32 5.00
CA GLU A 122 -13.67 0.28 5.42
C GLU A 122 -12.23 0.55 4.99
N PRO A 123 -11.23 0.21 5.83
CA PRO A 123 -9.84 0.40 5.47
C PRO A 123 -9.44 -0.56 4.34
N ARG A 124 -8.62 -0.05 3.44
CA ARG A 124 -7.93 -0.81 2.40
C ARG A 124 -6.45 -0.47 2.44
N VAL A 125 -5.64 -1.49 2.65
CA VAL A 125 -4.17 -1.38 2.60
C VAL A 125 -3.70 -2.38 1.57
N TYR A 126 -3.00 -1.91 0.57
CA TYR A 126 -2.35 -2.71 -0.45
C TYR A 126 -0.84 -2.62 -0.27
N ALA A 127 -0.16 -3.75 -0.44
CA ALA A 127 1.27 -3.74 -0.65
C ALA A 127 1.65 -4.71 -1.76
N SER A 128 2.59 -4.31 -2.61
CA SER A 128 3.32 -5.24 -3.48
C SER A 128 4.74 -5.41 -2.96
N MET A 129 5.26 -6.63 -3.09
CA MET A 129 6.63 -6.97 -2.72
C MET A 129 7.25 -7.81 -3.81
N ARG A 130 8.49 -7.48 -4.17
CA ARG A 130 9.29 -8.20 -5.16
C ARG A 130 10.70 -8.36 -4.63
N LEU A 131 11.13 -9.60 -4.39
CA LEU A 131 12.52 -9.91 -4.09
C LEU A 131 13.22 -10.19 -5.42
N ALA A 132 14.13 -9.31 -5.79
CA ALA A 132 14.91 -9.44 -7.01
C ALA A 132 16.36 -9.79 -6.68
N SER A 133 17.10 -10.30 -7.68
CA SER A 133 18.55 -10.47 -7.57
C SER A 133 19.25 -9.13 -7.28
N GLY A 134 20.50 -9.16 -6.83
CA GLY A 134 21.32 -7.97 -6.58
C GLY A 134 21.45 -6.96 -7.73
N ARG A 135 21.12 -7.37 -8.96
CA ARG A 135 21.10 -6.52 -10.17
C ARG A 135 19.68 -6.17 -10.64
N CYS A 136 18.66 -6.63 -9.91
CA CYS A 136 17.25 -6.49 -10.24
C CYS A 136 16.88 -7.02 -11.63
N THR A 137 17.56 -8.08 -12.09
CA THR A 137 17.32 -8.72 -13.40
C THR A 137 16.46 -9.98 -13.29
N GLU A 138 16.50 -10.65 -12.15
CA GLU A 138 15.73 -11.87 -11.87
C GLU A 138 14.83 -11.62 -10.68
N THR A 139 13.62 -12.17 -10.70
CA THR A 139 12.67 -12.12 -9.59
C THR A 139 12.62 -13.48 -8.92
N HIS A 140 13.01 -13.55 -7.65
CA HIS A 140 12.96 -14.77 -6.85
C HIS A 140 11.61 -14.94 -6.15
N PHE A 141 10.96 -13.83 -5.80
CA PHE A 141 9.65 -13.82 -5.16
C PHE A 141 8.88 -12.56 -5.58
N SER A 142 7.56 -12.70 -5.76
CA SER A 142 6.66 -11.58 -5.95
C SER A 142 5.29 -11.90 -5.38
N ASP A 143 4.74 -11.00 -4.58
CA ASP A 143 3.38 -11.11 -4.04
C ASP A 143 2.72 -9.74 -3.98
N SER A 144 1.40 -9.72 -3.98
CA SER A 144 0.58 -8.53 -3.86
C SER A 144 -0.55 -8.83 -2.90
N LEU A 145 -0.54 -8.12 -1.77
CA LEU A 145 -1.39 -8.39 -0.63
C LEU A 145 -2.40 -7.25 -0.45
N LEU A 146 -3.61 -7.60 -0.02
CA LEU A 146 -4.67 -6.64 0.24
C LEU A 146 -5.32 -6.92 1.59
N PHE A 147 -5.28 -5.93 2.47
CA PHE A 147 -6.04 -5.87 3.71
C PHE A 147 -7.45 -5.32 3.43
N SER A 148 -8.48 -6.14 3.58
CA SER A 148 -9.87 -5.80 3.27
C SER A 148 -10.89 -6.69 4.03
N ALA A 149 -12.18 -6.34 4.02
CA ALA A 149 -13.24 -7.20 4.61
C ALA A 149 -13.40 -8.53 3.90
N LYS A 150 -13.22 -8.54 2.58
CA LYS A 150 -13.46 -9.70 1.72
C LYS A 150 -12.35 -9.83 0.69
N PRO A 151 -12.12 -11.03 0.16
CA PRO A 151 -11.23 -11.24 -0.98
C PRO A 151 -11.64 -10.38 -2.17
N ILE A 152 -10.66 -9.78 -2.82
CA ILE A 152 -10.83 -8.87 -3.96
C ILE A 152 -9.79 -9.23 -5.02
N GLY A 153 -10.22 -9.44 -6.25
CA GLY A 153 -9.32 -9.72 -7.37
C GLY A 153 -8.44 -10.95 -7.13
N SER A 154 -7.20 -10.87 -7.59
CA SER A 154 -6.18 -11.93 -7.45
C SER A 154 -5.16 -11.65 -6.34
N PHE A 155 -5.47 -10.74 -5.42
CA PHE A 155 -4.56 -10.37 -4.32
C PHE A 155 -4.59 -11.42 -3.21
N THR A 156 -3.45 -11.63 -2.55
CA THR A 156 -3.39 -12.38 -1.30
C THR A 156 -4.17 -11.61 -0.24
N HIS A 157 -5.34 -12.14 0.14
CA HIS A 157 -6.23 -11.47 1.09
C HIS A 157 -5.70 -11.58 2.53
N VAL A 158 -5.69 -10.44 3.22
CA VAL A 158 -5.47 -10.30 4.66
C VAL A 158 -6.77 -9.75 5.24
N GLU A 159 -7.41 -10.49 6.13
CA GLU A 159 -8.67 -10.07 6.71
C GLU A 159 -8.47 -8.85 7.62
N ARG A 160 -9.31 -7.82 7.44
CA ARG A 160 -9.29 -6.63 8.28
C ARG A 160 -9.96 -6.85 9.63
N ASP A 161 -9.56 -6.07 10.62
CA ASP A 161 -10.27 -5.98 11.89
C ASP A 161 -11.59 -5.18 11.72
N ALA A 162 -12.69 -5.72 12.26
CA ALA A 162 -14.01 -5.12 12.19
C ALA A 162 -14.09 -3.73 12.86
N ARG A 163 -13.29 -3.50 13.91
CA ARG A 163 -13.31 -2.25 14.69
C ARG A 163 -12.87 -1.00 13.91
N PHE A 164 -12.24 -1.18 12.77
CA PHE A 164 -11.79 -0.09 11.91
C PHE A 164 -12.82 0.32 10.84
N SER A 165 -14.04 -0.22 10.90
CA SER A 165 -15.12 0.19 10.02
C SER A 165 -15.88 1.38 10.59
N TYR A 166 -16.23 2.33 9.72
CA TYR A 166 -17.07 3.48 10.06
C TYR A 166 -18.43 3.37 9.39
N PRO A 167 -19.50 3.84 10.05
CA PRO A 167 -20.85 3.80 9.49
C PRO A 167 -21.03 4.75 8.30
N SER A 168 -20.21 5.81 8.21
CA SER A 168 -20.28 6.80 7.13
C SER A 168 -18.94 7.49 6.90
N ARG A 169 -18.85 8.26 5.81
CA ARG A 169 -17.67 9.08 5.50
C ARG A 169 -17.47 10.15 6.56
N GLU A 170 -18.54 10.78 7.02
CA GLU A 170 -18.49 11.83 8.04
C GLU A 170 -17.92 11.28 9.35
N ALA A 171 -18.30 10.04 9.72
CA ALA A 171 -17.75 9.37 10.89
C ALA A 171 -16.24 9.08 10.75
N LEU A 172 -15.79 8.66 9.56
CA LEU A 172 -14.36 8.50 9.26
C LEU A 172 -13.61 9.83 9.39
N MET A 173 -14.15 10.90 8.80
CA MET A 173 -13.53 12.23 8.80
C MET A 173 -13.49 12.88 10.19
N ALA A 174 -14.39 12.47 11.09
CA ALA A 174 -14.41 12.93 12.47
C ALA A 174 -13.33 12.29 13.37
N ASP A 175 -12.70 11.19 12.94
CA ASP A 175 -11.63 10.51 13.69
C ASP A 175 -10.44 10.13 12.79
N PRO A 176 -9.70 11.12 12.26
CA PRO A 176 -8.56 10.85 11.39
C PRO A 176 -7.42 10.12 12.13
N GLN A 177 -7.32 10.27 13.47
CA GLN A 177 -6.30 9.58 14.26
C GLN A 177 -6.54 8.06 14.27
N MET A 178 -7.77 7.63 14.56
CA MET A 178 -8.13 6.21 14.48
C MET A 178 -8.05 5.71 13.04
N ALA A 179 -8.40 6.54 12.06
CA ALA A 179 -8.25 6.20 10.66
C ALA A 179 -6.80 5.83 10.32
N GLY A 180 -5.83 6.65 10.75
CA GLY A 180 -4.40 6.39 10.57
C GLY A 180 -3.91 5.16 11.34
N ASN A 181 -4.41 4.93 12.57
CA ASN A 181 -4.10 3.72 13.34
C ASN A 181 -4.50 2.44 12.59
N ALA A 182 -5.67 2.44 11.96
CA ALA A 182 -6.15 1.31 11.18
C ALA A 182 -5.25 1.00 9.98
N LEU A 183 -4.79 2.04 9.26
CA LEU A 183 -3.87 1.87 8.12
C LEU A 183 -2.54 1.27 8.57
N ARG A 184 -1.99 1.75 9.70
CA ARG A 184 -0.78 1.17 10.30
C ARG A 184 -0.97 -0.29 10.71
N ALA A 185 -2.10 -0.61 11.36
CA ALA A 185 -2.42 -1.98 11.75
C ALA A 185 -2.50 -2.89 10.52
N GLY A 186 -3.15 -2.44 9.44
CA GLY A 186 -3.22 -3.18 8.18
C GLY A 186 -1.83 -3.43 7.57
N LEU A 187 -0.92 -2.45 7.60
CA LEU A 187 0.45 -2.64 7.11
C LEU A 187 1.25 -3.66 7.90
N VAL A 188 1.09 -3.68 9.23
CA VAL A 188 1.74 -4.68 10.10
C VAL A 188 1.24 -6.09 9.78
N GLU A 189 -0.07 -6.26 9.62
CA GLU A 189 -0.66 -7.56 9.27
C GLU A 189 -0.24 -8.02 7.87
N ILE A 190 -0.19 -7.12 6.89
CA ILE A 190 0.32 -7.43 5.55
C ILE A 190 1.80 -7.83 5.62
N ALA A 191 2.64 -7.06 6.32
CA ALA A 191 4.06 -7.37 6.43
C ALA A 191 4.27 -8.76 7.05
N ARG A 192 3.52 -9.08 8.11
CA ARG A 192 3.53 -10.42 8.73
C ARG A 192 3.12 -11.50 7.75
N ARG A 193 2.04 -11.31 6.99
CA ARG A 193 1.57 -12.28 5.99
C ARG A 193 2.58 -12.50 4.87
N ALA A 194 3.21 -11.43 4.38
CA ALA A 194 4.22 -11.48 3.34
C ALA A 194 5.49 -12.19 3.81
N ALA A 195 5.93 -11.94 5.05
CA ALA A 195 7.07 -12.64 5.64
C ALA A 195 6.82 -14.16 5.74
N SER A 196 5.61 -14.63 5.99
CA SER A 196 5.33 -16.08 5.99
C SER A 196 5.56 -16.76 4.62
N GLY A 197 5.61 -15.99 3.52
CA GLY A 197 5.91 -16.50 2.18
C GLY A 197 7.39 -16.37 1.76
N LEU A 198 8.21 -15.66 2.55
CA LEU A 198 9.65 -15.47 2.35
C LEU A 198 10.47 -16.45 3.19
#